data_AF-A0A7E6DS36-F1
#
_entry.id   AF-A0A7E6DS36-F1
#
_cell.length_a   1.000
_cell.length_b   1.000
_cell.length_c   1.000
_cell.angle_alpha   90.00
_cell.angle_beta   90.00
_cell.angle_gamma   90.00
#
_symmetry.space_group_name_H-M   'P 1'
#
loop_
_entity.id
_entity.type
_entity.pdbx_description
1 polymer ?
#
loop_
_entity_poly.entity_id
_entity_poly.type
_entity_poly.pdbx_seq_one_letter_code
_entity_poly.pdbx_strand_id
1 'polypeptide(L)'
;MGGGVGPGGGAERWAGDLRAKGSELGEVKQFKMRKVDLCLSSEGAEVILATSSDEKHPPENMIDGNPETFWTTTGMFPQEFIICFHKHVKIEKLVIRSYFVRTLRIEKSASNEPVDFEQWIERDLVHTEGQLQNEEIMAHDGHATYLRFIITSAFDHFAAVYSISAEGTAVSNPS
;
A
#
# COMPACT_ATOMS: atom_id res chain seq x y z
N MET A 1 -66.88 71.62 -7.59
CA MET A 1 -67.21 70.99 -6.30
C MET A 1 -68.06 69.76 -6.59
N GLY A 2 -67.66 68.59 -6.11
CA GLY A 2 -68.38 67.33 -6.30
C GLY A 2 -67.65 66.23 -5.54
N GLY A 3 -68.34 65.57 -4.62
CA GLY A 3 -67.84 64.39 -3.90
C GLY A 3 -68.40 63.10 -4.52
N GLY A 4 -67.87 61.96 -4.08
CA GLY A 4 -68.30 60.63 -4.52
C GLY A 4 -67.24 59.59 -4.17
N VAL A 5 -67.65 58.38 -3.75
CA VAL A 5 -66.80 57.46 -2.97
C VAL A 5 -66.70 56.06 -3.59
N GLY A 6 -65.47 55.53 -3.61
CA GLY A 6 -65.14 54.09 -3.61
C GLY A 6 -65.17 53.35 -4.97
N PRO A 7 -64.89 52.02 -4.99
CA PRO A 7 -64.13 51.26 -3.98
C PRO A 7 -63.13 50.21 -4.56
N GLY A 8 -62.08 49.88 -3.80
CA GLY A 8 -61.43 48.56 -3.77
C GLY A 8 -60.48 48.15 -4.92
N GLY A 9 -59.69 47.10 -4.66
CA GLY A 9 -58.98 46.29 -5.68
C GLY A 9 -57.47 46.51 -5.78
N GLY A 10 -56.69 45.51 -5.36
CA GLY A 10 -55.23 45.57 -5.20
C GLY A 10 -54.36 45.58 -6.46
N ALA A 11 -53.18 46.19 -6.30
CA ALA A 11 -51.93 46.09 -7.08
C ALA A 11 -50.84 46.83 -6.26
N GLU A 12 -49.56 46.48 -6.20
CA GLU A 12 -48.73 45.30 -6.53
C GLU A 12 -47.73 45.19 -5.34
N ARG A 13 -47.12 44.05 -4.95
CA ARG A 13 -46.08 43.25 -5.62
C ARG A 13 -44.76 44.03 -5.86
N TRP A 14 -43.63 43.31 -5.79
CA TRP A 14 -42.24 43.73 -6.11
C TRP A 14 -41.36 44.39 -5.03
N ALA A 15 -40.99 43.59 -4.02
CA ALA A 15 -39.62 43.52 -3.45
C ALA A 15 -39.51 42.22 -2.62
N GLY A 16 -38.55 41.32 -2.78
CA GLY A 16 -37.43 41.23 -3.71
C GLY A 16 -36.52 40.07 -3.31
N ASP A 17 -36.70 38.90 -3.93
CA ASP A 17 -36.08 37.62 -3.53
C ASP A 17 -34.57 37.55 -3.81
N LEU A 18 -33.76 38.17 -2.94
CA LEU A 18 -32.28 38.15 -3.03
C LEU A 18 -31.59 37.76 -1.72
N ARG A 19 -32.18 36.86 -0.92
CA ARG A 19 -31.53 36.30 0.29
C ARG A 19 -31.73 34.80 0.50
N ALA A 20 -31.40 33.97 -0.50
CA ALA A 20 -31.20 32.51 -0.30
C ALA A 20 -30.55 31.75 -1.50
N LYS A 21 -29.48 32.26 -2.15
CA LYS A 21 -28.67 31.45 -3.10
C LYS A 21 -27.18 31.78 -3.03
N GLY A 22 -26.49 31.16 -2.08
CA GLY A 22 -25.03 31.23 -1.94
C GLY A 22 -24.54 30.25 -0.87
N SER A 23 -23.49 29.50 -1.20
CA SER A 23 -22.76 28.53 -0.36
C SER A 23 -23.51 27.27 0.15
N GLU A 24 -24.06 26.48 -0.77
CA GLU A 24 -23.96 25.01 -0.70
C GLU A 24 -22.98 24.52 -1.78
N LEU A 25 -21.71 24.95 -1.67
CA LEU A 25 -20.62 24.19 -2.25
C LEU A 25 -20.27 23.11 -1.24
N GLY A 26 -20.71 21.88 -1.53
CA GLY A 26 -20.52 20.75 -0.64
C GLY A 26 -19.05 20.59 -0.27
N GLU A 27 -18.78 20.52 1.02
CA GLU A 27 -17.45 20.25 1.56
C GLU A 27 -16.99 18.90 0.99
N VAL A 28 -16.01 18.92 0.08
CA VAL A 28 -15.42 17.69 -0.47
C VAL A 28 -14.66 17.03 0.67
N LYS A 29 -15.36 16.16 1.41
CA LYS A 29 -14.75 15.33 2.45
C LYS A 29 -13.67 14.50 1.78
N GLN A 30 -12.43 14.96 1.93
CA GLN A 30 -11.26 14.22 1.50
C GLN A 30 -11.23 12.95 2.34
N PHE A 31 -11.79 11.87 1.77
CA PHE A 31 -11.69 10.53 2.31
C PHE A 31 -10.20 10.19 2.33
N LYS A 32 -9.56 10.45 3.46
CA LYS A 32 -8.23 9.97 3.76
C LYS A 32 -8.38 8.45 3.91
N MET A 33 -8.33 7.75 2.77
CA MET A 33 -8.16 6.30 2.76
C MET A 33 -7.02 6.00 3.72
N ARG A 34 -7.27 5.11 4.68
CA ARG A 34 -6.21 4.65 5.57
C ARG A 34 -5.14 4.06 4.66
N LYS A 35 -3.91 4.55 4.78
CA LYS A 35 -2.75 3.87 4.23
C LYS A 35 -2.62 2.59 5.03
N VAL A 36 -3.00 1.49 4.39
CA VAL A 36 -2.96 0.13 4.93
C VAL A 36 -1.63 -0.46 4.50
N ASP A 37 -1.03 -1.26 5.39
CA ASP A 37 0.07 -2.12 5.00
C ASP A 37 -0.50 -3.36 4.30
N LEU A 38 -0.38 -3.35 2.98
CA LEU A 38 -0.90 -4.38 2.09
C LEU A 38 -0.20 -5.74 2.28
N CYS A 39 1.00 -5.76 2.87
CA CYS A 39 1.76 -6.98 3.11
C CYS A 39 1.36 -7.70 4.39
N LEU A 40 0.54 -7.12 5.29
CA LEU A 40 0.14 -7.81 6.51
C LEU A 40 -0.76 -9.02 6.22
N SER A 41 -0.46 -10.14 6.88
CA SER A 41 -1.31 -11.34 6.89
C SER A 41 -2.73 -11.06 7.37
N SER A 42 -2.90 -10.14 8.34
CA SER A 42 -4.22 -9.66 8.81
C SER A 42 -5.02 -8.90 7.75
N GLU A 43 -4.36 -8.39 6.71
CA GLU A 43 -4.98 -7.73 5.55
C GLU A 43 -5.15 -8.70 4.36
N GLY A 44 -4.88 -10.00 4.57
CA GLY A 44 -5.07 -11.08 3.60
C GLY A 44 -3.87 -11.36 2.71
N ALA A 45 -2.67 -10.88 3.05
CA ALA A 45 -1.44 -11.28 2.36
C ALA A 45 -0.96 -12.68 2.81
N GLU A 46 -0.26 -13.39 1.94
CA GLU A 46 0.24 -14.75 2.19
C GLU A 46 1.64 -14.92 1.60
N VAL A 47 2.55 -15.61 2.31
CA VAL A 47 3.81 -16.07 1.73
C VAL A 47 3.59 -17.44 1.09
N ILE A 48 3.56 -17.49 -0.25
CA ILE A 48 3.22 -18.71 -1.00
C ILE A 48 4.45 -19.53 -1.45
N LEU A 49 5.65 -18.97 -1.29
CA LEU A 49 6.92 -19.61 -1.57
C LEU A 49 8.03 -18.97 -0.73
N ALA A 50 8.95 -19.78 -0.22
CA ALA A 50 10.25 -19.36 0.27
C ALA A 50 11.30 -20.46 0.02
N THR A 51 12.55 -20.10 -0.27
CA THR A 51 13.65 -21.07 -0.50
C THR A 51 14.20 -21.70 0.78
N SER A 52 13.85 -21.17 1.94
CA SER A 52 14.18 -21.71 3.25
C SER A 52 12.98 -21.65 4.20
N SER A 53 12.93 -22.62 5.10
CA SER A 53 11.98 -22.66 6.21
C SER A 53 12.68 -23.23 7.44
N ASP A 54 12.52 -22.55 8.57
CA ASP A 54 12.98 -22.96 9.90
C ASP A 54 11.76 -22.87 10.84
N GLU A 55 11.56 -23.86 11.70
CA GLU A 55 10.36 -23.94 12.56
C GLU A 55 10.21 -22.76 13.55
N LYS A 56 11.31 -22.06 13.88
CA LYS A 56 11.30 -20.88 14.77
C LYS A 56 11.33 -19.57 13.98
N HIS A 57 11.82 -19.62 12.74
CA HIS A 57 11.95 -18.47 11.85
C HIS A 57 11.25 -18.71 10.50
N PRO A 58 9.95 -19.09 10.49
CA PRO A 58 9.24 -19.43 9.26
C PRO A 58 8.94 -18.17 8.41
N PRO A 59 8.68 -18.33 7.11
CA PRO A 59 8.52 -17.20 6.18
C PRO A 59 7.42 -16.21 6.54
N GLU A 60 6.34 -16.68 7.16
CA GLU A 60 5.17 -15.89 7.55
C GLU A 60 5.50 -14.80 8.59
N ASN A 61 6.59 -14.96 9.34
CA ASN A 61 7.12 -13.95 10.25
C ASN A 61 7.42 -12.61 9.54
N MET A 62 7.66 -12.60 8.22
CA MET A 62 7.88 -11.34 7.48
C MET A 62 6.62 -10.47 7.37
N ILE A 63 5.44 -11.03 7.66
CA ILE A 63 4.12 -10.43 7.41
C ILE A 63 3.14 -10.59 8.58
N ASP A 64 3.62 -11.01 9.76
CA ASP A 64 2.79 -11.19 10.97
C ASP A 64 2.54 -9.87 11.74
N GLY A 65 3.30 -8.81 11.44
CA GLY A 65 3.25 -7.51 12.11
C GLY A 65 3.98 -7.44 13.45
N ASN A 66 4.70 -8.49 13.86
CA ASN A 66 5.49 -8.54 15.07
C ASN A 66 6.95 -8.13 14.76
N PRO A 67 7.48 -7.04 15.36
CA PRO A 67 8.83 -6.57 15.05
C PRO A 67 9.97 -7.43 15.63
N GLU A 68 9.65 -8.45 16.45
CA GLU A 68 10.62 -9.34 17.11
C GLU A 68 10.83 -10.67 16.37
N THR A 69 9.89 -11.05 15.49
CA THR A 69 9.98 -12.24 14.63
C THR A 69 10.70 -11.92 13.32
N PHE A 70 11.17 -12.96 12.64
CA PHE A 70 11.84 -12.85 11.34
C PHE A 70 11.86 -14.19 10.60
N TRP A 71 11.99 -14.12 9.28
CA TRP A 71 12.42 -15.23 8.43
C TRP A 71 13.95 -15.21 8.28
N THR A 72 14.57 -16.38 8.17
CA THR A 72 16.02 -16.51 7.88
C THR A 72 16.25 -17.33 6.61
N THR A 73 17.19 -16.88 5.79
CA THR A 73 17.70 -17.66 4.66
C THR A 73 18.47 -18.88 5.18
N THR A 74 18.45 -19.99 4.45
CA THR A 74 19.58 -20.93 4.49
C THR A 74 20.74 -20.33 3.68
N GLY A 75 21.98 -20.77 3.94
CA GLY A 75 23.13 -20.26 3.18
C GLY A 75 23.09 -20.69 1.72
N MET A 76 24.00 -20.12 0.91
CA MET A 76 23.99 -20.15 -0.57
C MET A 76 22.90 -19.25 -1.16
N PHE A 77 23.33 -18.19 -1.85
CA PHE A 77 22.46 -17.25 -2.56
C PHE A 77 22.42 -17.57 -4.07
N PRO A 78 21.34 -17.24 -4.79
CA PRO A 78 20.18 -16.45 -4.36
C PRO A 78 19.22 -17.21 -3.43
N GLN A 79 18.51 -16.45 -2.60
CA GLN A 79 17.42 -16.92 -1.73
C GLN A 79 16.20 -16.03 -1.99
N GLU A 80 15.00 -16.59 -2.04
CA GLU A 80 13.82 -15.86 -2.49
C GLU A 80 12.54 -16.26 -1.76
N PHE A 81 11.55 -15.37 -1.80
CA PHE A 81 10.20 -15.59 -1.33
C PHE A 81 9.17 -14.82 -2.16
N ILE A 82 7.92 -15.28 -2.16
CA ILE A 82 6.80 -14.66 -2.90
C ILE A 82 5.66 -14.31 -1.94
N ILE A 83 5.26 -13.04 -1.94
CA ILE A 83 4.05 -12.55 -1.27
C ILE A 83 2.91 -12.47 -2.29
N CYS A 84 1.79 -13.11 -1.98
CA CYS A 84 0.51 -12.98 -2.67
C CYS A 84 -0.39 -11.98 -1.93
N PHE A 85 -1.04 -11.05 -2.64
CA PHE A 85 -2.01 -10.13 -2.05
C PHE A 85 -3.47 -10.61 -2.17
N HIS A 86 -3.73 -11.67 -2.95
CA HIS A 86 -5.07 -12.20 -3.31
C HIS A 86 -6.03 -11.17 -3.92
N LYS A 87 -5.50 -10.02 -4.35
CA LYS A 87 -6.20 -8.90 -4.99
C LYS A 87 -5.19 -8.06 -5.77
N HIS A 88 -5.64 -7.34 -6.80
CA HIS A 88 -4.80 -6.30 -7.39
C HIS A 88 -4.58 -5.18 -6.38
N VAL A 89 -3.33 -4.76 -6.21
CA VAL A 89 -2.95 -3.62 -5.39
C VAL A 89 -2.17 -2.59 -6.21
N LYS A 90 -2.15 -1.37 -5.71
CA LYS A 90 -1.24 -0.31 -6.14
C LYS A 90 -0.39 0.13 -4.95
N ILE A 91 0.89 -0.19 -5.02
CA ILE A 91 1.92 0.11 -4.00
C ILE A 91 2.54 1.47 -4.31
N GLU A 92 2.66 2.31 -3.27
CA GLU A 92 3.26 3.65 -3.32
C GLU A 92 4.62 3.71 -2.59
N LYS A 93 4.82 2.86 -1.58
CA LYS A 93 6.08 2.72 -0.85
C LYS A 93 6.25 1.29 -0.36
N LEU A 94 7.47 0.75 -0.46
CA LEU A 94 7.91 -0.44 0.25
C LEU A 94 8.83 -0.05 1.41
N VAL A 95 8.72 -0.75 2.53
CA VAL A 95 9.70 -0.72 3.62
C VAL A 95 10.16 -2.14 3.93
N ILE A 96 11.48 -2.37 3.89
CA ILE A 96 12.11 -3.66 4.17
C ILE A 96 13.00 -3.51 5.40
N ARG A 97 12.74 -4.32 6.43
CA ARG A 97 13.63 -4.43 7.61
C ARG A 97 14.35 -5.77 7.60
N SER A 98 15.69 -5.73 7.65
CA SER A 98 16.51 -6.92 7.45
C SER A 98 17.87 -6.87 8.18
N TYR A 99 18.52 -8.03 8.26
CA TYR A 99 19.93 -8.16 8.61
C TYR A 99 20.70 -8.82 7.46
N PHE A 100 21.91 -8.30 7.22
CA PHE A 100 22.91 -8.80 6.27
C PHE A 100 22.46 -8.96 4.81
N VAL A 101 21.30 -8.46 4.39
CA VAL A 101 20.94 -8.41 2.97
C VAL A 101 21.90 -7.42 2.28
N ARG A 102 22.56 -7.83 1.19
CA ARG A 102 23.44 -6.94 0.40
C ARG A 102 22.75 -6.51 -0.88
N THR A 103 22.40 -7.45 -1.75
CA THR A 103 21.75 -7.14 -3.04
C THR A 103 20.36 -7.74 -3.05
N LEU A 104 19.33 -6.90 -3.14
CA LEU A 104 17.92 -7.27 -3.21
C LEU A 104 17.34 -6.89 -4.58
N ARG A 105 16.78 -7.86 -5.28
CA ARG A 105 15.90 -7.64 -6.43
C ARG A 105 14.45 -7.89 -6.00
N ILE A 106 13.54 -7.09 -6.53
CA ILE A 106 12.09 -7.26 -6.37
C ILE A 106 11.48 -7.32 -7.77
N GLU A 107 10.76 -8.40 -8.04
CA GLU A 107 9.97 -8.61 -9.25
C GLU A 107 8.48 -8.50 -8.90
N LYS A 108 7.66 -8.00 -9.83
CA LYS A 108 6.21 -7.90 -9.67
C LYS A 108 5.49 -8.72 -10.73
N SER A 109 4.31 -9.23 -10.39
CA SER A 109 3.37 -9.78 -11.36
C SER A 109 1.97 -9.30 -11.04
N ALA A 110 1.20 -8.94 -12.07
CA ALA A 110 -0.22 -8.61 -11.98
C ALA A 110 -1.12 -9.71 -12.56
N SER A 111 -0.57 -10.89 -12.87
CA SER A 111 -1.33 -12.07 -13.30
C SER A 111 -2.21 -12.63 -12.17
N ASN A 112 -3.11 -13.56 -12.51
CA ASN A 112 -3.95 -14.30 -11.54
C ASN A 112 -3.22 -15.52 -10.93
N GLU A 113 -2.02 -15.82 -11.40
CA GLU A 113 -1.16 -16.92 -10.99
C GLU A 113 0.26 -16.35 -10.79
N PRO A 114 1.13 -16.97 -9.97
CA PRO A 114 2.49 -16.50 -9.69
C PRO A 114 3.45 -16.78 -10.86
N VAL A 115 3.19 -16.14 -12.00
CA VAL A 115 3.92 -16.24 -13.27
C VAL A 115 4.14 -14.85 -13.87
N ASP A 116 4.89 -14.77 -14.97
CA ASP A 116 5.12 -13.52 -15.73
C ASP A 116 5.70 -12.37 -14.88
N PHE A 117 6.57 -12.71 -13.92
CA PHE A 117 7.27 -11.74 -13.09
C PHE A 117 8.19 -10.83 -13.94
N GLU A 118 8.02 -9.52 -13.81
CA GLU A 118 8.93 -8.52 -14.36
C GLU A 118 9.83 -7.92 -13.28
N GLN A 119 11.11 -7.72 -13.58
CA GLN A 119 12.03 -7.03 -12.68
C GLN A 119 11.57 -5.58 -12.48
N TRP A 120 11.29 -5.21 -11.23
CA TRP A 120 10.76 -3.90 -10.89
C TRP A 120 11.79 -3.01 -10.18
N ILE A 121 12.47 -3.57 -9.18
CA ILE A 121 13.43 -2.85 -8.34
C ILE A 121 14.69 -3.71 -8.16
N GLU A 122 15.85 -3.09 -8.20
CA GLU A 122 17.11 -3.67 -7.72
C GLU A 122 17.82 -2.65 -6.82
N ARG A 123 18.32 -3.09 -5.66
CA ARG A 123 18.99 -2.27 -4.66
C ARG A 123 20.16 -3.01 -4.04
N ASP A 124 21.28 -2.31 -3.91
CA ASP A 124 22.32 -2.66 -2.95
C ASP A 124 22.06 -1.90 -1.65
N LEU A 125 22.04 -2.65 -0.56
CA LEU A 125 21.75 -2.19 0.80
C LEU A 125 23.05 -1.90 1.55
N VAL A 126 22.97 -1.00 2.53
CA VAL A 126 24.13 -0.66 3.36
C VAL A 126 24.25 -1.65 4.53
N HIS A 127 25.47 -2.10 4.82
CA HIS A 127 25.73 -2.92 6.00
C HIS A 127 25.61 -2.08 7.28
N THR A 128 24.81 -2.56 8.24
CA THR A 128 24.55 -1.90 9.51
C THR A 128 25.06 -2.75 10.68
N GLU A 129 26.09 -2.26 11.39
CA GLU A 129 26.72 -3.02 12.47
C GLU A 129 25.80 -3.14 13.69
N GLY A 130 25.29 -4.35 13.95
CA GLY A 130 24.46 -4.65 15.12
C GLY A 130 23.12 -3.91 15.19
N GLN A 131 22.66 -3.34 14.08
CA GLN A 131 21.39 -2.64 13.93
C GLN A 131 20.68 -3.12 12.66
N LEU A 132 19.35 -3.16 12.67
CA LEU A 132 18.57 -3.55 11.49
C LEU A 132 18.76 -2.54 10.34
N GLN A 133 18.89 -3.08 9.13
CA GLN A 133 18.73 -2.34 7.89
C GLN A 133 17.25 -1.93 7.79
N ASN A 134 16.97 -0.70 7.35
CA ASN A 134 15.61 -0.19 7.16
C ASN A 134 15.54 0.57 5.83
N GLU A 135 15.27 -0.16 4.76
CA GLU A 135 15.23 0.39 3.41
C GLU A 135 13.84 0.88 3.09
N GLU A 136 13.74 2.15 2.66
CA GLU A 136 12.50 2.74 2.19
C GLU A 136 12.59 2.99 0.69
N ILE A 137 11.66 2.42 -0.08
CA ILE A 137 11.66 2.50 -1.54
C ILE A 137 10.34 3.10 -2.01
N MET A 138 10.41 4.30 -2.58
CA MET A 138 9.26 4.91 -3.24
C MET A 138 8.94 4.13 -4.52
N ALA A 139 7.71 3.64 -4.61
CA ALA A 139 7.25 2.77 -5.68
C ALA A 139 6.61 3.60 -6.81
N HIS A 140 7.22 3.55 -8.00
CA HIS A 140 6.59 4.00 -9.24
C HIS A 140 6.10 2.77 -10.01
N ASP A 141 4.88 2.83 -10.55
CA ASP A 141 4.22 1.71 -11.23
C ASP A 141 4.07 0.42 -10.39
N GLY A 142 3.77 0.56 -9.09
CA GLY A 142 3.61 -0.56 -8.16
C GLY A 142 2.30 -1.36 -8.28
N HIS A 143 1.83 -1.61 -9.50
CA HIS A 143 0.66 -2.46 -9.74
C HIS A 143 1.04 -3.94 -9.67
N ALA A 144 0.44 -4.70 -8.74
CA ALA A 144 0.79 -6.10 -8.49
C ALA A 144 -0.39 -6.92 -7.92
N THR A 145 -0.30 -8.24 -8.11
CA THR A 145 -1.02 -9.29 -7.36
C THR A 145 -0.02 -10.12 -6.55
N TYR A 146 1.22 -10.25 -7.07
CA TYR A 146 2.35 -10.92 -6.42
C TYR A 146 3.59 -10.03 -6.42
N LEU A 147 4.40 -10.14 -5.36
CA LEU A 147 5.79 -9.68 -5.33
C LEU A 147 6.72 -10.86 -5.07
N ARG A 148 7.81 -10.95 -5.82
CA ARG A 148 8.90 -11.89 -5.59
C ARG A 148 10.14 -11.11 -5.14
N PHE A 149 10.64 -11.43 -3.97
CA PHE A 149 11.85 -10.84 -3.40
C PHE A 149 12.99 -11.83 -3.55
N ILE A 150 14.10 -11.40 -4.16
CA ILE A 150 15.27 -12.22 -4.46
C ILE A 150 16.48 -11.57 -3.81
N ILE A 151 16.95 -12.17 -2.71
CA ILE A 151 18.21 -11.81 -2.07
C ILE A 151 19.32 -12.46 -2.90
N THR A 152 19.91 -11.67 -3.79
CA THR A 152 20.97 -12.12 -4.73
C THR A 152 22.33 -12.26 -4.03
N SER A 153 22.57 -11.47 -2.97
CA SER A 153 23.78 -11.59 -2.15
C SER A 153 23.59 -11.02 -0.74
N ALA A 154 24.47 -11.41 0.19
CA ALA A 154 24.46 -10.98 1.58
C ALA A 154 25.83 -10.48 2.08
N PHE A 155 25.87 -9.92 3.29
CA PHE A 155 27.07 -9.52 4.02
C PHE A 155 27.69 -10.65 4.85
N ASP A 156 26.92 -11.67 5.21
CA ASP A 156 27.36 -12.91 5.89
C ASP A 156 26.77 -14.14 5.16
N HIS A 157 27.01 -15.34 5.67
CA HIS A 157 26.50 -16.61 5.13
C HIS A 157 24.97 -16.72 5.13
N PHE A 158 24.30 -15.98 6.03
CA PHE A 158 22.85 -15.93 6.16
C PHE A 158 22.38 -14.47 6.19
N ALA A 159 21.17 -14.24 5.70
CA ALA A 159 20.43 -12.99 5.85
C ALA A 159 19.09 -13.27 6.55
N ALA A 160 18.54 -12.26 7.20
CA ALA A 160 17.23 -12.34 7.85
C ALA A 160 16.34 -11.18 7.42
N VAL A 161 15.03 -11.43 7.30
CA VAL A 161 14.02 -10.42 6.96
C VAL A 161 13.00 -10.39 8.09
N TYR A 162 12.88 -9.24 8.74
CA TYR A 162 12.02 -9.02 9.91
C TYR A 162 10.63 -8.53 9.51
N SER A 163 10.54 -7.70 8.47
CA SER A 163 9.25 -7.23 7.97
C SER A 163 9.34 -6.74 6.54
N ILE A 164 8.35 -7.11 5.74
CA ILE A 164 8.04 -6.47 4.46
C ILE A 164 6.74 -5.70 4.66
N SER A 165 6.79 -4.40 4.39
CA SER A 165 5.64 -3.49 4.48
C SER A 165 5.38 -2.83 3.13
N ALA A 166 4.13 -2.81 2.69
CA ALA A 166 3.72 -2.21 1.42
C ALA A 166 2.59 -1.19 1.64
N GLU A 167 2.96 0.08 1.64
CA GLU A 167 2.00 1.18 1.73
C GLU A 167 1.31 1.37 0.38
N GLY A 168 -0.02 1.31 0.34
CA GLY A 168 -0.75 1.48 -0.90
C GLY A 168 -2.26 1.35 -0.76
N THR A 169 -2.91 0.97 -1.87
CA THR A 169 -4.37 0.74 -1.94
C THR A 169 -4.69 -0.55 -2.68
N ALA A 170 -5.74 -1.25 -2.25
CA ALA A 170 -6.33 -2.32 -3.05
C ALA A 170 -7.13 -1.72 -4.21
N VAL A 171 -6.95 -2.26 -5.41
CA VAL A 171 -7.67 -1.83 -6.61
C VAL A 171 -8.93 -2.67 -6.72
N SER A 172 -10.08 -2.09 -6.34
CA SER A 172 -11.38 -2.65 -6.71
C SER A 172 -11.55 -2.51 -8.23
N ASN A 173 -11.75 -3.61 -8.95
CA ASN A 173 -12.25 -3.53 -10.32
C ASN A 173 -13.59 -2.77 -10.31
N PRO A 174 -13.81 -1.84 -11.26
CA PRO A 174 -15.15 -1.31 -11.48
C PRO A 174 -16.06 -2.46 -11.90
N SER A 175 -17.16 -2.62 -11.17
CA SER A 175 -18.23 -3.60 -11.39
C SER A 175 -19.00 -3.37 -12.69
#